data_AF-A0A8T6N3P1-F1
#
_entry.id   AF-A0A8T6N3P1-F1
#
_cell.length_a   1.000
_cell.length_b   1.000
_cell.length_c   1.000
_cell.angle_alpha   90.00
_cell.angle_beta   90.00
_cell.angle_gamma   90.00
#
_symmetry.space_group_name_H-M   'P 1'
#
loop_
_entity.id
_entity.type
_entity.pdbx_description
1 polymer ?
#
loop_
_entity_poly.entity_id
_entity_poly.type
_entity_poly.pdbx_seq_one_letter_code
_entity_poly.pdbx_strand_id
1 'polypeptide(L)'
;MHLLGPWMTTTSYKKRKQKITKTGMMRYQTEHADFNRRMKREGRHQEQLTLEQYIDYTCGKLKLNTSQPKVQAQPAPRTYRRETEEIPSLGIGVGVATKGQDKVYTGTKIKGIGTMHKSNAVPIFSDDEAKEISKMRRG
;
A
#
# COMPACT_ATOMS: atom_id res chain seq x y z
N MET A 1 -48.59 -21.24 11.05
CA MET A 1 -48.44 -19.88 10.48
C MET A 1 -49.82 -19.26 10.43
N HIS A 2 -50.05 -18.08 11.02
CA HIS A 2 -51.34 -17.40 10.90
C HIS A 2 -51.57 -16.97 9.44
N LEU A 3 -52.78 -17.20 8.92
CA LEU A 3 -53.20 -16.85 7.55
C LEU A 3 -53.43 -15.35 7.33
N LEU A 4 -53.32 -14.54 8.38
CA LEU A 4 -53.67 -13.12 8.39
C LEU A 4 -52.40 -12.27 8.35
N GLY A 5 -52.45 -11.18 7.58
CA GLY A 5 -51.27 -10.37 7.31
C GLY A 5 -50.80 -9.55 8.52
N PRO A 6 -49.63 -8.88 8.38
CA PRO A 6 -48.93 -8.23 9.49
C PRO A 6 -49.72 -7.15 10.25
N TRP A 7 -50.84 -6.66 9.71
CA TRP A 7 -51.68 -5.65 10.35
C TRP A 7 -52.56 -6.20 11.49
N MET A 8 -52.68 -7.52 11.64
CA MET A 8 -53.49 -8.15 12.68
C MET A 8 -52.69 -8.55 13.93
N THR A 9 -51.39 -8.24 13.97
CA THR A 9 -50.52 -8.52 15.12
C THR A 9 -50.55 -7.38 16.14
N THR A 10 -50.59 -7.71 17.43
CA THR A 10 -50.37 -6.75 18.53
C THR A 10 -48.89 -6.47 18.79
N THR A 11 -48.00 -7.03 17.97
CA THR A 11 -46.54 -6.89 18.13
C THR A 11 -46.10 -5.47 17.77
N SER A 12 -45.55 -4.74 18.74
CA SER A 12 -45.03 -3.39 18.53
C SER A 12 -43.65 -3.41 17.88
N TYR A 13 -43.56 -2.97 16.62
CA TYR A 13 -42.30 -2.81 15.89
C TYR A 13 -41.56 -1.50 16.22
N LYS A 14 -42.01 -0.73 17.23
CA LYS A 14 -41.39 0.55 17.59
C LYS A 14 -40.01 0.34 18.21
N LYS A 15 -38.96 0.87 17.56
CA LYS A 15 -37.60 0.90 18.11
C LYS A 15 -37.53 1.89 19.29
N ARG A 16 -37.38 1.38 20.51
CA ARG A 16 -37.23 2.22 21.72
C ARG A 16 -35.80 2.74 21.84
N LYS A 17 -35.65 4.03 22.13
CA LYS A 17 -34.34 4.64 22.44
C LYS A 17 -33.96 4.26 23.87
N GLN A 18 -32.89 3.48 24.04
CA GLN A 18 -32.35 3.20 25.37
C GLN A 18 -31.57 4.42 25.87
N LYS A 19 -31.82 4.81 27.13
CA LYS A 19 -31.08 5.87 27.82
C LYS A 19 -29.92 5.25 28.60
N ILE A 20 -28.78 5.93 28.63
CA ILE A 20 -27.63 5.49 29.42
C ILE A 20 -27.96 5.65 30.90
N THR A 21 -27.76 4.58 31.68
CA THR A 21 -27.94 4.60 33.13
C THR A 21 -26.76 5.29 33.80
N LYS A 22 -26.93 5.77 35.04
CA LYS A 22 -25.84 6.42 35.80
C LYS A 22 -24.60 5.53 35.93
N THR A 23 -24.80 4.24 36.20
CA THR A 23 -23.72 3.24 36.25
C THR A 23 -23.02 3.07 34.90
N GLY A 24 -23.78 3.05 33.80
CA GLY A 24 -23.22 3.00 32.45
C GLY A 24 -22.38 4.24 32.13
N MET A 25 -22.85 5.43 32.54
CA MET A 25 -22.12 6.69 32.35
C MET A 25 -20.77 6.69 33.09
N MET A 26 -20.73 6.20 34.33
CA MET A 26 -19.49 6.07 35.10
C MET A 26 -18.50 5.12 34.40
N ARG A 27 -18.98 3.99 33.87
CA ARG A 27 -18.12 3.06 33.11
C ARG A 27 -17.49 3.75 31.90
N TYR A 28 -18.29 4.47 31.12
CA TYR A 28 -17.78 5.20 29.95
C TYR A 28 -16.76 6.28 30.32
N GLN A 29 -16.91 6.96 31.46
CA GLN A 29 -15.94 7.94 31.92
C GLN A 29 -14.58 7.30 32.25
N THR A 30 -14.58 6.15 32.93
CA THR A 30 -13.35 5.41 33.23
C THR A 30 -12.67 4.91 31.96
N GLU A 31 -13.42 4.23 31.09
CA GLU A 31 -12.90 3.69 29.83
C GLU A 31 -12.38 4.80 28.88
N HIS A 32 -13.06 5.96 28.85
CA HIS A 32 -12.65 7.13 28.08
C HIS A 32 -11.31 7.69 28.55
N ALA A 33 -11.11 7.79 29.86
CA ALA A 33 -9.85 8.27 30.43
C ALA A 33 -8.67 7.35 30.06
N ASP A 34 -8.88 6.03 30.14
CA ASP A 34 -7.87 5.03 29.77
C ASP A 34 -7.59 5.02 28.26
N PHE A 35 -8.63 5.16 27.43
CA PHE A 35 -8.50 5.29 25.98
C PHE A 35 -7.62 6.49 25.59
N ASN A 36 -7.91 7.67 26.13
CA ASN A 36 -7.13 8.87 25.84
C ASN A 36 -5.71 8.79 26.40
N ARG A 37 -5.51 8.12 27.54
CA ARG A 37 -4.17 7.84 28.08
C ARG A 37 -3.35 6.98 27.11
N ARG A 38 -3.96 5.94 26.54
CA ARG A 38 -3.32 5.08 25.52
C ARG A 38 -2.96 5.85 24.26
N MET A 39 -3.86 6.66 23.72
CA MET A 39 -3.60 7.45 22.51
C MET A 39 -2.42 8.42 22.70
N LYS A 40 -2.29 9.04 23.89
CA LYS A 40 -1.13 9.86 24.21
C LYS A 40 0.17 9.06 24.29
N ARG A 41 0.15 7.87 24.90
CA ARG A 41 1.33 6.98 25.01
C ARG A 41 1.82 6.52 23.64
N GLU A 42 0.90 6.26 22.70
CA GLU A 42 1.21 5.84 21.33
C GLU A 42 1.59 7.02 20.39
N GLY A 43 1.58 8.27 20.88
CA GLY A 43 1.83 9.47 20.06
C GLY A 43 0.69 9.83 19.11
N ARG A 44 -0.47 9.18 19.24
CA ARG A 44 -1.66 9.35 18.38
C ARG A 44 -2.61 10.40 18.96
N HIS A 45 -2.07 11.56 19.32
CA HIS A 45 -2.83 12.66 19.95
C HIS A 45 -4.03 13.13 19.12
N GLN A 46 -3.92 13.03 17.80
CA GLN A 46 -4.98 13.40 16.85
C GLN A 46 -6.22 12.50 16.93
N GLU A 47 -6.08 11.30 17.51
CA GLU A 47 -7.16 10.31 17.62
C GLU A 47 -7.82 10.28 19.00
N GLN A 48 -7.49 11.24 19.87
CA GLN A 48 -8.19 11.41 21.14
C GLN A 48 -9.64 11.85 20.90
N LEU A 49 -10.56 11.31 21.71
CA LEU A 49 -11.99 11.58 21.59
C LEU A 49 -12.50 12.36 22.81
N THR A 50 -13.58 13.12 22.63
CA THR A 50 -14.40 13.61 23.75
C THR A 50 -15.25 12.46 24.32
N LEU A 51 -15.80 12.62 25.53
CA LEU A 51 -16.62 11.56 26.15
C LEU A 51 -17.84 11.20 25.28
N GLU A 52 -18.52 12.19 24.71
CA GLU A 52 -19.68 11.98 23.83
C GLU A 52 -19.27 11.22 22.56
N GLN A 53 -18.18 11.63 21.92
CA GLN A 53 -17.63 10.94 20.75
C GLN A 53 -17.18 9.51 21.08
N TYR A 54 -16.65 9.28 22.28
CA TYR A 54 -16.26 7.96 22.75
C TYR A 54 -17.48 7.03 22.96
N ILE A 55 -18.56 7.57 23.51
CA ILE A 55 -19.83 6.83 23.64
C ILE A 55 -20.37 6.46 22.26
N ASP A 56 -20.36 7.40 21.30
CA ASP A 56 -20.78 7.11 19.93
C ASP A 56 -19.85 6.11 19.23
N TYR A 57 -18.54 6.17 19.48
CA TYR A 57 -17.55 5.23 18.96
C TYR A 57 -17.83 3.80 19.45
N THR A 58 -17.98 3.62 20.76
CA THR A 58 -18.26 2.31 21.36
C THR A 58 -19.62 1.75 20.93
N CYS A 59 -20.59 2.62 20.65
CA CYS A 59 -21.90 2.25 20.14
C CYS A 59 -21.95 2.06 18.60
N GLY A 60 -20.83 2.23 17.89
CA GLY A 60 -20.76 2.09 16.43
C GLY A 60 -21.50 3.19 15.65
N LYS A 61 -21.75 4.34 16.28
CA LYS A 61 -22.47 5.49 15.71
C LYS A 61 -21.56 6.64 15.29
N LEU A 62 -20.27 6.60 15.65
CA LEU A 62 -19.34 7.66 15.31
C LEU A 62 -19.19 7.76 13.78
N LYS A 63 -19.59 8.90 13.23
CA LYS A 63 -19.33 9.22 11.82
C LYS A 63 -17.93 9.81 11.73
N LEU A 64 -16.99 9.05 11.17
CA LEU A 64 -15.67 9.59 10.86
C LEU A 64 -15.81 10.63 9.75
N ASN A 65 -15.37 11.86 10.02
CA ASN A 65 -15.21 12.87 8.98
C ASN A 65 -13.99 12.49 8.13
N THR A 66 -14.14 11.51 7.25
CA THR A 66 -13.18 11.22 6.18
C THR A 66 -13.34 12.29 5.10
N SER A 67 -13.17 13.56 5.47
CA SER A 67 -12.81 14.56 4.48
C SER A 67 -11.36 14.27 4.15
N GLN A 68 -11.11 13.48 3.10
CA GLN A 68 -9.76 13.41 2.57
C GLN A 68 -9.31 14.85 2.33
N PRO A 69 -8.14 15.26 2.83
CA PRO A 69 -7.61 16.57 2.48
C PRO A 69 -7.63 16.62 0.96
N LYS A 70 -8.30 17.63 0.37
CA LYS A 70 -8.20 17.87 -1.06
C LYS A 70 -6.72 18.12 -1.33
N VAL A 71 -6.01 17.08 -1.77
CA VAL A 71 -4.64 17.20 -2.23
C VAL A 71 -4.73 18.07 -3.47
N GLN A 72 -4.50 19.36 -3.31
CA GLN A 72 -4.33 20.25 -4.44
C GLN A 72 -3.11 19.74 -5.18
N ALA A 73 -3.29 19.26 -6.41
CA ALA A 73 -2.20 18.82 -7.24
C ALA A 73 -1.23 20.00 -7.39
N GLN A 74 -0.09 19.92 -6.71
CA GLN A 74 0.97 20.89 -6.89
C GLN A 74 1.49 20.69 -8.31
N PRO A 75 1.52 21.73 -9.16
CA PRO A 75 2.17 21.61 -10.46
C PRO A 75 3.62 21.21 -10.22
N ALA A 76 4.12 20.27 -11.03
CA ALA A 76 5.51 19.84 -10.93
C ALA A 76 6.44 21.07 -10.96
N PRO A 77 7.46 21.15 -10.09
CA PRO A 77 8.38 22.27 -10.07
C PRO A 77 9.02 22.40 -11.46
N ARG A 78 8.79 23.53 -12.12
CA ARG A 78 9.43 23.82 -13.40
C ARG A 78 10.91 24.01 -13.12
N THR A 79 11.74 23.08 -13.61
CA THR A 79 13.18 23.24 -13.57
C THR A 79 13.56 24.48 -14.38
N TYR A 80 14.31 25.41 -13.77
CA TYR A 80 14.87 26.54 -14.50
C TYR A 80 15.75 26.01 -15.65
N ARG A 81 15.33 26.28 -16.90
CA ARG A 81 16.09 25.93 -18.10
C ARG A 81 16.42 27.21 -18.83
N ARG A 82 17.70 27.42 -19.15
CA ARG A 82 18.12 28.51 -20.04
C ARG A 82 17.45 28.35 -21.40
N GLU A 83 16.92 29.42 -21.95
CA GLU A 83 16.54 29.46 -23.36
C GLU A 83 17.81 29.26 -24.18
N THR A 84 17.80 28.28 -25.08
CA THR A 84 18.91 27.99 -26.00
C THR A 84 18.33 28.10 -27.39
N GLU A 85 18.86 29.02 -28.20
CA GLU A 85 18.47 29.16 -29.60
C GLU A 85 18.86 27.89 -30.35
N GLU A 86 17.90 27.27 -31.05
CA GLU A 86 18.16 26.12 -31.92
C GLU A 86 18.66 26.63 -33.28
N ILE A 87 19.97 26.63 -33.48
CA ILE A 87 20.59 26.97 -34.76
C ILE A 87 20.62 25.69 -35.63
N PRO A 88 19.90 25.64 -36.76
CA PRO A 88 19.89 24.46 -37.61
C PRO A 88 21.27 24.24 -38.24
N SER A 89 21.73 22.98 -38.25
CA SER A 89 22.96 22.59 -38.95
C SER A 89 22.80 22.70 -40.46
N LEU A 90 23.89 23.00 -41.17
CA LEU A 90 23.95 22.92 -42.64
C LEU A 90 23.60 21.49 -43.08
N GLY A 91 22.59 21.34 -43.95
CA GLY A 91 21.93 20.08 -44.29
C GLY A 91 22.75 19.06 -45.11
N ILE A 92 24.04 18.89 -44.84
CA ILE A 92 24.93 17.90 -45.48
C ILE A 92 24.92 16.57 -44.69
N GLY A 93 23.87 16.32 -43.91
CA GLY A 93 23.82 15.25 -42.92
C GLY A 93 22.76 14.19 -43.23
N VAL A 94 22.83 13.55 -44.40
CA VAL A 94 22.09 12.28 -44.64
C VAL A 94 23.10 11.21 -45.06
N GLY A 95 24.07 10.95 -44.18
CA GLY A 95 24.69 9.64 -44.17
C GLY A 95 23.65 8.64 -43.67
N VAL A 96 23.48 7.53 -44.39
CA VAL A 96 22.65 6.42 -43.93
C VAL A 96 23.33 5.78 -42.73
N ALA A 97 23.06 6.29 -41.54
CA ALA A 97 23.47 5.69 -40.28
C ALA A 97 22.53 4.51 -39.95
N THR A 98 22.49 3.52 -40.84
CA THR A 98 21.71 2.30 -40.62
C THR A 98 22.15 1.65 -39.32
N LYS A 99 21.17 1.34 -38.47
CA LYS A 99 21.37 0.61 -37.22
C LYS A 99 22.16 -0.68 -37.52
N GLY A 100 23.28 -0.87 -36.82
CA GLY A 100 24.01 -2.14 -36.87
C GLY A 100 23.11 -3.30 -36.41
N GLN A 101 23.42 -4.52 -36.86
CA GLN A 101 22.64 -5.69 -36.44
C GLN A 101 22.69 -5.89 -34.92
N ASP A 102 21.57 -6.33 -34.35
CA ASP A 102 21.47 -6.62 -32.92
C ASP A 102 22.37 -7.82 -32.55
N LYS A 103 23.10 -7.70 -31.45
CA LYS A 103 23.97 -8.78 -30.95
C LYS A 103 23.11 -9.86 -30.32
N VAL A 104 22.78 -10.91 -31.08
CA VAL A 104 22.02 -12.07 -30.60
C VAL A 104 22.96 -13.16 -30.13
N TYR A 105 22.69 -13.71 -28.95
CA TYR A 105 23.43 -14.84 -28.42
C TYR A 105 23.13 -16.12 -29.23
N THR A 106 24.17 -16.86 -29.63
CA THR A 106 24.05 -18.01 -30.54
C THR A 106 23.50 -19.29 -29.89
N GLY A 107 23.39 -19.35 -28.57
CA GLY A 107 22.88 -20.53 -27.85
C GLY A 107 23.86 -21.70 -27.70
N THR A 108 25.03 -21.64 -28.33
CA THR A 108 25.99 -22.76 -28.38
C THR A 108 27.09 -22.71 -27.32
N LYS A 109 27.36 -21.52 -26.76
CA LYS A 109 28.55 -21.30 -25.93
C LYS A 109 28.35 -21.77 -24.48
N ILE A 110 27.18 -21.56 -23.91
CA ILE A 110 26.83 -21.88 -22.53
C ILE A 110 26.27 -23.30 -22.57
N LYS A 111 26.97 -24.22 -21.91
CA LYS A 111 26.51 -25.60 -21.75
C LYS A 111 25.41 -25.71 -20.69
N GLY A 112 25.47 -24.86 -19.66
CA GLY A 112 24.48 -24.86 -18.60
C GLY A 112 24.65 -23.71 -17.60
N ILE A 113 23.77 -23.66 -16.60
CA ILE A 113 23.82 -22.68 -15.51
C ILE A 113 23.96 -23.44 -14.20
N GLY A 114 25.04 -23.18 -13.47
CA GLY A 114 25.26 -23.66 -12.12
C GLY A 114 24.56 -22.78 -11.09
N THR A 115 23.83 -23.41 -10.16
CA THR A 115 23.22 -22.75 -9.00
C THR A 115 24.06 -23.01 -7.75
N MET A 116 24.55 -21.97 -7.07
CA MET A 116 25.18 -22.14 -5.75
C MET A 116 24.17 -21.86 -4.62
N HIS A 117 24.59 -22.13 -3.39
CA HIS A 117 23.71 -22.14 -2.20
C HIS A 117 23.07 -20.78 -1.84
N LYS A 118 23.39 -19.68 -2.54
CA LYS A 118 22.70 -18.39 -2.34
C LYS A 118 22.68 -17.52 -3.60
N SER A 119 21.49 -17.39 -4.19
CA SER A 119 21.05 -16.44 -5.24
C SER A 119 22.10 -16.06 -6.30
N ASN A 120 22.70 -17.04 -6.98
CA ASN A 120 23.57 -16.78 -8.12
C ASN A 120 23.35 -17.79 -9.26
N ALA A 121 23.43 -17.28 -10.49
CA ALA A 121 23.39 -18.07 -11.72
C ALA A 121 24.75 -17.95 -12.40
N VAL A 122 25.55 -19.02 -12.36
CA VAL A 122 26.90 -19.05 -12.92
C VAL A 122 26.86 -19.76 -14.28
N PRO A 123 27.17 -19.09 -15.40
CA PRO A 123 27.23 -19.76 -16.71
C PRO A 123 28.42 -20.73 -16.75
N ILE A 124 28.19 -21.93 -17.27
CA ILE A 124 29.18 -23.01 -17.41
C ILE A 124 29.47 -23.21 -18.89
N PHE A 125 30.76 -23.19 -19.27
CA PHE A 125 31.22 -23.30 -20.66
C PHE A 125 31.85 -24.66 -20.96
N SER A 126 32.33 -25.39 -19.96
CA SER A 126 33.00 -26.69 -20.08
C SER A 126 32.52 -27.71 -19.05
N ASP A 127 32.79 -29.00 -19.30
CA ASP A 127 32.34 -30.07 -18.38
C ASP A 127 33.19 -30.12 -17.10
N ASP A 128 34.43 -29.61 -17.16
CA ASP A 128 35.31 -29.53 -16.00
C ASP A 128 34.89 -28.41 -15.04
N GLU A 129 34.47 -27.25 -15.55
CA GLU A 129 33.84 -26.20 -14.74
C GLU A 129 32.59 -26.71 -13.99
N ALA A 130 31.78 -27.57 -14.62
CA ALA A 130 30.62 -28.17 -13.97
C ALA A 130 31.02 -29.08 -12.79
N LYS A 131 32.09 -29.86 -12.95
CA LYS A 131 32.62 -30.74 -11.89
C LYS A 131 33.20 -29.92 -10.75
N GLU A 132 33.99 -28.89 -11.04
CA GLU A 132 34.60 -28.02 -10.03
C GLU A 132 33.53 -27.30 -9.21
N ILE A 133 32.50 -26.72 -9.86
CA ILE A 133 31.37 -26.08 -9.17
C ILE A 133 30.63 -27.06 -8.25
N SER A 134 30.45 -28.30 -8.68
CA SER A 134 29.80 -29.34 -7.89
C SER A 134 30.65 -29.80 -6.70
N LYS A 135 31.98 -29.80 -6.84
CA LYS A 135 32.93 -30.28 -5.85
C LYS A 135 33.24 -29.26 -4.76
N MET A 136 33.08 -27.95 -5.01
CA MET A 136 33.30 -26.87 -4.02
C MET A 136 32.61 -27.10 -2.66
N ARG A 137 31.48 -27.84 -2.61
CA ARG A 137 30.78 -28.16 -1.35
C ARG A 137 31.42 -29.30 -0.54
N ARG A 138 32.27 -30.12 -1.15
CA ARG A 138 32.79 -31.37 -0.58
C ARG A 138 34.33 -31.48 -0.70
N GLY A 139 35.02 -30.34 -0.72
CA GLY A 139 36.48 -30.27 -0.59
C GLY A 139 36.95 -30.71 0.79
#